data_AF-A0A504YFD5-F1
#
_entry.id   AF-A0A504YFD5-F1
#
_cell.length_a   1.000
_cell.length_b   1.000
_cell.length_c   1.000
_cell.angle_alpha   90.00
_cell.angle_beta   90.00
_cell.angle_gamma   90.00
#
_symmetry.space_group_name_H-M   'P 1'
#
loop_
_entity.id
_entity.type
_entity.pdbx_description
1 polymer ?
#
loop_
_entity_poly.entity_id
_entity_poly.type
_entity_poly.pdbx_seq_one_letter_code
_entity_poly.pdbx_strand_id
1 'polypeptide(L)'
;MTSLPVPSMRTGGLAWFSDLTIPDPYYLLPLLSMSSILLMVETGADMSTQAMTPIVRTLMRGFPCVGFFMVMNMPSALLWYWTVSNFISLVQATILRLPAVRTWLKLPASSKPPPTLTKKRGFVEGFRETMTNSKLLAELEARERLDAKSWQEAGRGHIPRTFAYDPTKSPVRAKGTIVDGDSAVSANTANRRTASGKN
;
A
#
# COMPACT_ATOMS: atom_id res chain seq x y z
N MET A 1 36.78 -5.84 9.68
CA MET A 1 36.59 -7.25 10.08
C MET A 1 37.27 -8.24 9.14
N THR A 2 37.48 -7.93 7.85
CA THR A 2 38.15 -8.84 6.88
C THR A 2 39.65 -8.61 6.69
N SER A 3 40.21 -7.55 7.27
CA SER A 3 41.63 -7.18 7.15
C SER A 3 42.55 -7.85 8.17
N LEU A 4 42.01 -8.62 9.11
CA LEU A 4 42.81 -9.42 10.04
C LEU A 4 43.07 -10.79 9.40
N PRO A 5 44.33 -11.24 9.29
CA PRO A 5 44.67 -12.53 8.73
C PRO A 5 44.25 -13.63 9.69
N VAL A 6 42.99 -14.07 9.57
CA VAL A 6 42.54 -15.31 10.19
C VAL A 6 42.97 -16.44 9.24
N PRO A 7 43.86 -17.36 9.66
CA PRO A 7 44.39 -18.40 8.77
C PRO A 7 43.28 -19.27 8.13
N SER A 8 42.14 -19.44 8.81
CA SER A 8 41.00 -20.18 8.27
C SER A 8 40.29 -19.50 7.10
N MET A 9 40.40 -18.19 6.93
CA MET A 9 39.81 -17.48 5.77
C MET A 9 40.69 -17.56 4.52
N ARG A 10 41.96 -17.96 4.65
CA ARG A 10 42.87 -18.15 3.50
C ARG A 10 42.63 -19.45 2.74
N THR A 11 41.97 -20.41 3.39
CA THR A 11 41.64 -21.73 2.82
C THR A 11 40.15 -22.02 2.81
N GLY A 12 39.32 -21.13 3.38
CA GLY A 12 37.86 -21.27 3.46
C GLY A 12 37.11 -20.93 2.17
N GLY A 13 37.83 -20.79 1.07
CA GLY A 13 37.33 -20.48 -0.26
C GLY A 13 36.58 -21.60 -0.99
N LEU A 14 36.00 -21.24 -2.13
CA LEU A 14 35.39 -22.19 -3.07
C LEU A 14 36.35 -22.48 -4.24
N ALA A 15 35.95 -23.39 -5.12
CA ALA A 15 36.76 -23.97 -6.19
C ALA A 15 37.64 -22.98 -7.02
N TRP A 16 37.22 -21.73 -7.23
CA TRP A 16 37.98 -20.73 -8.00
C TRP A 16 38.52 -19.54 -7.18
N PHE A 17 38.21 -19.45 -5.89
CA PHE A 17 38.74 -18.41 -5.00
C PHE A 17 39.02 -19.03 -3.63
N SER A 18 40.27 -19.43 -3.40
CA SER A 18 40.65 -20.15 -2.16
C SER A 18 40.80 -19.23 -0.95
N ASP A 19 41.20 -17.98 -1.19
CA ASP A 19 41.48 -16.99 -0.16
C ASP A 19 40.40 -15.89 -0.17
N LEU A 20 39.67 -15.80 0.94
CA LEU A 20 38.58 -14.84 1.15
C LEU A 20 39.08 -13.43 1.51
N THR A 21 40.35 -13.30 1.89
CA THR A 21 40.93 -12.04 2.39
C THR A 21 41.46 -11.15 1.27
N ILE A 22 41.74 -11.74 0.11
CA ILE A 22 42.28 -11.04 -1.06
C ILE A 22 41.17 -10.75 -2.08
N PRO A 23 41.37 -9.76 -2.99
CA PRO A 23 40.52 -9.59 -4.16
C PRO A 23 40.52 -10.86 -5.04
N ASP A 24 39.40 -11.12 -5.71
CA ASP A 24 39.26 -12.29 -6.59
C ASP A 24 40.23 -12.19 -7.79
N PRO A 25 41.19 -13.12 -7.94
CA PRO A 25 42.17 -13.08 -9.03
C PRO A 25 41.53 -13.27 -10.42
N TYR A 26 40.35 -13.88 -10.50
CA TYR A 26 39.65 -14.13 -11.77
C TYR A 26 38.52 -13.13 -12.07
N TYR A 27 38.24 -12.20 -11.15
CA TYR A 27 37.14 -11.23 -11.23
C TYR A 27 35.74 -11.83 -11.53
N LEU A 28 35.56 -13.13 -11.28
CA LEU A 28 34.31 -13.85 -11.47
C LEU A 28 33.29 -13.49 -10.38
N LEU A 29 33.74 -13.35 -9.12
CA LEU A 29 32.90 -12.95 -7.99
C LEU A 29 32.30 -11.54 -8.15
N PRO A 30 33.09 -10.49 -8.43
CA PRO A 30 32.54 -9.17 -8.71
C PRO A 30 31.52 -9.21 -9.86
N LEU A 31 31.79 -9.99 -10.91
CA LEU A 31 30.91 -10.10 -12.06
C LEU A 31 29.59 -10.79 -11.70
N LEU A 32 29.66 -11.92 -10.97
CA LEU A 32 28.48 -12.64 -10.49
C LEU A 32 27.65 -11.78 -9.53
N SER A 33 28.29 -11.09 -8.59
CA SER A 33 27.61 -10.20 -7.65
C SER A 33 26.86 -9.08 -8.37
N MET A 34 27.52 -8.37 -9.29
CA MET A 34 26.86 -7.29 -10.06
C MET A 34 25.78 -7.82 -10.99
N SER A 35 25.98 -8.99 -11.60
CA SER A 35 24.94 -9.65 -12.41
C SER A 35 23.72 -10.03 -11.58
N SER A 36 23.90 -10.46 -10.32
CA SER A 36 22.80 -10.81 -9.42
C SER A 36 21.98 -9.57 -9.05
N ILE A 37 22.63 -8.44 -8.78
CA ILE A 37 21.95 -7.17 -8.51
C ILE A 37 21.19 -6.68 -9.75
N LEU A 38 21.81 -6.77 -10.93
CA LEU A 38 21.14 -6.43 -12.19
C LEU A 38 19.90 -7.31 -12.40
N LEU A 39 20.01 -8.62 -12.13
CA LEU A 39 18.89 -9.54 -12.19
C LEU A 39 17.79 -9.19 -11.17
N MET A 40 18.13 -8.77 -9.95
CA MET A 40 17.17 -8.31 -8.95
C MET A 40 16.42 -7.05 -9.39
N VAL A 41 17.11 -6.10 -10.05
CA VAL A 41 16.49 -4.91 -10.63
C VAL A 41 15.57 -5.29 -11.79
N GLU A 42 15.99 -6.21 -12.67
CA GLU A 42 15.21 -6.61 -13.83
C GLU A 42 13.98 -7.43 -13.43
N THR A 43 14.14 -8.32 -12.47
CA THR A 43 13.04 -9.12 -11.91
C THR A 43 12.18 -8.33 -10.93
N GLY A 44 12.66 -7.20 -10.40
CA GLY A 44 11.99 -6.41 -9.36
C GLY A 44 11.77 -7.19 -8.07
N ALA A 45 12.73 -8.04 -7.68
CA ALA A 45 12.64 -8.88 -6.49
C ALA A 45 12.65 -8.03 -5.20
N ASP A 46 13.48 -6.99 -5.16
CA ASP A 46 13.61 -6.08 -4.01
C ASP A 46 12.89 -4.73 -4.21
N MET A 47 12.82 -4.24 -5.46
CA MET A 47 12.26 -2.92 -5.79
C MET A 47 11.30 -3.03 -6.96
N SER A 48 10.06 -2.55 -6.80
CA SER A 48 9.10 -2.50 -7.89
C SER A 48 9.50 -1.44 -8.92
N THR A 49 10.15 -1.85 -10.00
CA THR A 49 10.56 -0.93 -11.09
C THR A 49 9.37 -0.37 -11.88
N GLN A 50 8.15 -0.85 -11.64
CA GLN A 50 6.95 -0.42 -12.36
C GLN A 50 6.53 1.02 -12.07
N ALA A 51 6.87 1.56 -10.90
CA ALA A 51 6.58 2.95 -10.52
C ALA A 51 7.72 3.92 -10.89
N MET A 52 8.85 3.43 -11.41
CA MET A 52 10.01 4.26 -11.70
C MET A 52 9.92 4.93 -13.07
N THR A 53 10.39 6.18 -13.16
CA THR A 53 10.54 6.87 -14.45
C THR A 53 11.56 6.16 -15.34
N PRO A 54 11.43 6.22 -16.68
CA PRO A 54 12.33 5.52 -17.60
C PRO A 54 13.81 5.91 -17.44
N ILE A 55 14.07 7.17 -17.05
CA ILE A 55 15.42 7.66 -16.75
C ILE A 55 15.99 6.96 -15.52
N VAL A 56 15.24 6.93 -14.41
CA VAL A 56 15.67 6.28 -13.16
C VAL A 56 15.88 4.78 -13.37
N ARG A 57 15.01 4.12 -14.13
CA ARG A 57 15.18 2.70 -14.49
C ARG A 57 16.47 2.45 -15.29
N THR A 58 16.80 3.33 -16.23
CA THR A 58 18.04 3.23 -17.02
C THR A 58 19.28 3.44 -16.15
N LEU A 59 19.25 4.43 -15.24
CA LEU A 59 20.33 4.67 -14.30
C LEU A 59 20.53 3.49 -13.34
N MET A 60 19.45 2.92 -12.79
CA MET A 60 19.52 1.74 -11.91
C MET A 60 20.10 0.52 -12.61
N ARG A 61 19.88 0.35 -13.93
CA ARG A 61 20.52 -0.71 -14.72
C ARG A 61 22.01 -0.45 -14.99
N GLY A 62 22.41 0.81 -15.10
CA GLY A 62 23.82 1.19 -15.27
C GLY A 62 24.62 1.16 -13.97
N PHE A 63 23.95 1.29 -12.82
CA PHE A 63 24.60 1.35 -11.51
C PHE A 63 25.48 0.13 -11.19
N PRO A 64 25.03 -1.13 -11.40
CA PRO A 64 25.89 -2.30 -11.20
C PRO A 64 27.13 -2.33 -12.10
N CYS A 65 27.06 -1.76 -13.31
CA CYS A 65 28.22 -1.69 -14.20
C CYS A 65 29.31 -0.75 -13.68
N VAL A 66 28.93 0.39 -13.11
CA VAL A 66 29.88 1.31 -12.45
C VAL A 66 30.34 0.70 -11.13
N GLY A 67 29.43 0.08 -10.39
CA GLY A 67 29.71 -0.63 -9.15
C GLY A 67 30.77 -1.71 -9.33
N PHE A 68 30.75 -2.46 -10.44
CA PHE A 68 31.75 -3.48 -10.75
C PHE A 68 33.19 -2.97 -10.59
N PHE A 69 33.52 -1.81 -11.19
CA PHE A 69 34.85 -1.22 -11.10
C PHE A 69 35.23 -0.81 -9.67
N MET A 70 34.25 -0.42 -8.85
CA MET A 70 34.46 -0.09 -7.45
C MET A 70 34.76 -1.34 -6.61
N VAL A 71 34.05 -2.45 -6.87
CA VAL A 71 34.18 -3.67 -6.05
C VAL A 71 35.35 -4.56 -6.46
N MET A 72 35.97 -4.33 -7.62
CA MET A 72 37.13 -5.08 -8.13
C MET A 72 38.31 -5.16 -7.15
N ASN A 73 38.50 -4.15 -6.30
CA ASN A 73 39.60 -4.12 -5.32
C ASN A 73 39.18 -4.54 -3.90
N MET A 74 37.93 -4.98 -3.71
CA MET A 74 37.44 -5.38 -2.39
C MET A 74 37.73 -6.86 -2.08
N PRO A 75 37.85 -7.23 -0.79
CA PRO A 75 38.02 -8.63 -0.39
C PRO A 75 36.86 -9.51 -0.89
N SER A 76 37.21 -10.70 -1.40
CA SER A 76 36.25 -11.66 -1.96
C SER A 76 35.21 -12.16 -0.95
N ALA A 77 35.51 -12.16 0.36
CA ALA A 77 34.55 -12.46 1.43
C ALA A 77 33.26 -11.62 1.36
N LEU A 78 33.41 -10.30 1.15
CA LEU A 78 32.29 -9.37 1.15
C LEU A 78 31.43 -9.56 -0.11
N LEU A 79 32.10 -9.73 -1.24
CA LEU A 79 31.47 -10.04 -2.52
C LEU A 79 30.69 -11.35 -2.48
N TRP A 80 31.26 -12.38 -1.86
CA TRP A 80 30.62 -13.67 -1.68
C TRP A 80 29.36 -13.55 -0.81
N TYR A 81 29.48 -12.86 0.32
CA TYR A 81 28.33 -12.56 1.19
C TYR A 81 27.20 -11.86 0.42
N TRP A 82 27.50 -10.82 -0.36
CA TRP A 82 26.50 -10.13 -1.18
C TRP A 82 25.87 -11.04 -2.23
N THR A 83 26.68 -11.87 -2.88
CA THR A 83 26.18 -12.80 -3.90
C THR A 83 25.21 -13.82 -3.31
N VAL A 84 25.55 -14.43 -2.17
CA VAL A 84 24.67 -15.40 -1.48
C VAL A 84 23.40 -14.71 -0.96
N SER A 85 23.52 -13.52 -0.36
CA SER A 85 22.36 -12.76 0.11
C SER A 85 21.38 -12.46 -1.03
N ASN A 86 21.87 -11.94 -2.15
CA ASN A 86 21.05 -11.65 -3.32
C ASN A 86 20.43 -12.90 -3.93
N PHE A 87 21.16 -14.00 -3.94
CA PHE A 87 20.66 -15.29 -4.40
C PHE A 87 19.50 -15.81 -3.54
N ILE A 88 19.63 -15.77 -2.22
CA ILE A 88 18.56 -16.16 -1.30
C ILE A 88 17.33 -15.27 -1.51
N SER A 89 17.51 -13.95 -1.61
CA SER A 89 16.41 -13.01 -1.88
C SER A 89 15.72 -13.29 -3.22
N LEU A 90 16.47 -13.62 -4.28
CA LEU A 90 15.90 -14.02 -5.57
C LEU A 90 15.10 -15.32 -5.47
N VAL A 91 15.62 -16.32 -4.75
CA VAL A 91 14.93 -17.58 -4.51
C VAL A 91 13.63 -17.33 -3.74
N GLN A 92 13.68 -16.54 -2.66
CA GLN A 92 12.51 -16.14 -1.88
C GLN A 92 11.47 -15.43 -2.77
N ALA A 93 11.89 -14.43 -3.55
CA ALA A 93 11.01 -13.69 -4.44
C ALA A 93 10.38 -14.59 -5.51
N THR A 94 11.13 -15.56 -6.03
CA THR A 94 10.64 -16.52 -7.04
C THR A 94 9.63 -17.49 -6.42
N ILE A 95 9.91 -18.02 -5.23
CA ILE A 95 9.00 -18.91 -4.49
C ILE A 95 7.68 -18.18 -4.20
N LEU A 96 7.72 -16.92 -3.77
CA LEU A 96 6.52 -16.14 -3.48
C LEU A 96 5.72 -15.78 -4.74
N ARG A 97 6.37 -15.74 -5.91
CA ARG A 97 5.71 -15.53 -7.21
C ARG A 97 5.07 -16.80 -7.77
N LEU A 98 5.44 -17.98 -7.28
CA LEU A 98 4.79 -19.22 -7.73
C LEU A 98 3.30 -19.21 -7.36
N PRO A 99 2.41 -19.51 -8.32
CA PRO A 99 0.96 -19.49 -8.07
C PRO A 99 0.54 -20.53 -7.03
N ALA A 100 1.21 -21.68 -6.94
CA ALA A 100 0.94 -22.71 -5.95
C ALA A 100 1.15 -22.22 -4.50
N VAL A 101 2.27 -21.53 -4.26
CA VAL A 101 2.60 -20.93 -2.96
C VAL A 101 1.65 -19.78 -2.65
N ARG A 102 1.31 -18.98 -3.64
CA ARG A 102 0.36 -17.87 -3.51
C ARG A 102 -1.05 -18.32 -3.10
N THR A 103 -1.55 -19.39 -3.70
CA THR A 103 -2.86 -19.98 -3.38
C THR A 103 -2.86 -20.60 -2.00
N TRP A 104 -1.76 -21.25 -1.61
CA TRP A 104 -1.60 -21.81 -0.27
C TRP A 104 -1.57 -20.70 0.81
N LEU A 105 -0.85 -19.61 0.57
CA LEU A 105 -0.75 -18.45 1.47
C LEU A 105 -1.94 -17.45 1.34
N LYS A 106 -2.93 -17.72 0.49
CA LYS A 106 -4.10 -16.86 0.24
C LYS A 106 -3.74 -15.39 -0.05
N LEU A 107 -2.64 -15.14 -0.75
CA LEU A 107 -2.17 -13.77 -1.02
C LEU A 107 -3.03 -13.13 -2.12
N PRO A 108 -3.48 -11.87 -1.96
CA PRO A 108 -4.30 -11.17 -2.95
C PRO A 108 -3.57 -11.13 -4.30
N ALA A 109 -4.29 -11.29 -5.41
CA ALA A 109 -3.71 -11.25 -6.75
C ALA A 109 -2.93 -9.94 -6.97
N SER A 110 -1.81 -10.02 -7.69
CA SER A 110 -0.97 -8.85 -7.95
C SER A 110 -1.77 -7.99 -8.90
N SER A 111 -2.38 -6.94 -8.36
CA SER A 111 -3.12 -5.96 -9.13
C SER A 111 -2.15 -5.38 -10.14
N LYS A 112 -2.38 -5.64 -11.43
CA LYS A 112 -1.63 -4.97 -12.49
C LYS A 112 -1.91 -3.47 -12.30
N PRO A 113 -0.87 -2.60 -12.22
CA PRO A 113 -1.14 -1.17 -12.19
C PRO A 113 -1.99 -0.80 -13.40
N PRO A 114 -2.88 0.19 -13.27
CA PRO A 114 -3.73 0.63 -14.37
C PRO A 114 -2.85 0.93 -15.60
N PRO A 115 -3.31 0.59 -16.82
CA PRO A 115 -2.51 0.71 -18.03
C PRO A 115 -2.03 2.17 -18.17
N THR A 116 -0.74 2.38 -17.94
CA THR A 116 -0.10 3.67 -18.13
C THR A 116 -0.07 3.95 -19.63
N LEU A 117 -0.81 4.98 -20.05
CA LEU A 117 -0.83 5.47 -21.42
C LEU A 117 0.59 5.85 -21.84
N THR A 118 1.24 4.96 -22.58
CA THR A 118 2.57 5.14 -23.20
C THR A 118 2.50 6.19 -24.30
N LYS A 119 2.34 7.46 -23.95
CA LYS A 119 2.68 8.55 -24.86
C LYS A 119 4.18 8.76 -24.72
N LYS A 120 4.94 8.68 -25.82
CA LYS A 120 6.34 9.14 -25.83
C LYS A 120 6.31 10.64 -25.53
N ARG A 121 6.41 11.00 -24.25
CA ARG A 121 6.37 12.38 -23.78
C ARG A 121 7.78 12.96 -23.87
N GLY A 122 7.90 14.16 -24.42
CA GLY A 122 9.16 14.89 -24.44
C GLY A 122 9.59 15.30 -23.04
N PHE A 123 10.90 15.53 -22.85
CA PHE A 123 11.49 15.93 -21.56
C PHE A 123 10.81 17.16 -20.93
N VAL A 124 10.46 18.17 -21.75
CA VAL A 124 9.76 19.39 -21.30
C VAL A 124 8.37 19.08 -20.76
N GLU A 125 7.68 18.12 -21.38
CA GLU A 125 6.35 17.70 -20.96
C GLU A 125 6.41 16.99 -19.60
N GLY A 126 7.41 16.12 -19.41
CA GLY A 126 7.66 15.48 -18.12
C GLY A 126 8.01 16.47 -17.01
N PHE A 127 8.75 17.54 -17.34
CA PHE A 127 9.06 18.59 -16.37
C PHE A 127 7.84 19.42 -15.99
N ARG A 128 7.02 19.83 -16.98
CA ARG A 128 5.76 20.55 -16.72
C ARG A 128 4.79 19.72 -15.88
N GLU A 129 4.68 18.44 -16.18
CA GLU A 129 3.84 17.49 -15.45
C GLU A 129 4.32 17.29 -14.00
N THR A 130 5.64 17.25 -13.79
CA THR A 130 6.22 17.19 -12.43
C THR A 130 5.86 18.44 -11.63
N MET A 131 5.90 19.62 -12.25
CA MET A 131 5.48 20.88 -11.62
C MET A 131 3.96 20.96 -11.36
N THR A 132 3.12 20.31 -12.17
CA THR A 132 1.67 20.22 -11.88
C THR A 132 1.38 19.21 -10.78
N ASN A 133 2.08 18.07 -10.76
CA ASN A 133 1.95 17.05 -9.72
C ASN A 133 2.41 17.56 -8.36
N SER A 134 3.50 18.34 -8.31
CA SER A 134 3.96 18.96 -7.06
C SER A 134 2.97 19.99 -6.52
N LYS A 135 2.33 20.79 -7.39
CA LYS A 135 1.25 21.70 -7.01
C LYS A 135 0.03 20.96 -6.48
N LEU A 136 -0.34 19.85 -7.10
CA LEU A 136 -1.46 19.01 -6.67
C LEU A 136 -1.18 18.39 -5.30
N LEU A 137 0.05 17.90 -5.07
CA LEU A 137 0.48 17.40 -3.76
C LEU A 137 0.48 18.52 -2.70
N ALA A 138 0.96 19.71 -3.04
CA ALA A 138 0.92 20.86 -2.13
C ALA A 138 -0.53 21.26 -1.79
N GLU A 139 -1.45 21.15 -2.75
CA GLU A 139 -2.87 21.41 -2.52
C GLU A 139 -3.53 20.32 -1.65
N LEU A 140 -3.21 19.05 -1.89
CA LEU A 140 -3.65 17.95 -1.02
C LEU A 140 -3.16 18.15 0.41
N GLU A 141 -1.89 18.49 0.59
CA GLU A 141 -1.31 18.76 1.91
C GLU A 141 -1.98 19.98 2.58
N ALA A 142 -2.31 21.03 1.81
CA ALA A 142 -3.03 22.17 2.33
C ALA A 142 -4.46 21.79 2.79
N ARG A 143 -5.16 20.95 2.03
CA ARG A 143 -6.48 20.42 2.41
C ARG A 143 -6.41 19.55 3.65
N GLU A 144 -5.45 18.63 3.71
CA GLU A 144 -5.22 17.78 4.88
C GLU A 144 -4.92 18.61 6.14
N ARG A 145 -4.15 19.70 6.00
CA ARG A 145 -3.89 20.64 7.11
C ARG A 145 -5.15 21.35 7.58
N LEU A 146 -6.04 21.74 6.67
CA LEU A 146 -7.32 22.38 7.02
C LEU A 146 -8.27 21.38 7.67
N ASP A 147 -8.37 20.17 7.12
CA ASP A 147 -9.19 19.10 7.67
C ASP A 147 -8.72 18.73 9.07
N ALA A 148 -7.42 18.61 9.29
CA ALA A 148 -6.83 18.36 10.61
C ALA A 148 -7.18 19.47 11.62
N LYS A 149 -7.15 20.74 11.21
CA LYS A 149 -7.57 21.87 12.05
C LYS A 149 -9.07 21.79 12.35
N SER A 150 -9.90 21.55 11.33
CA SER A 150 -11.35 21.41 11.50
C SER A 150 -11.72 20.24 12.42
N TRP A 151 -10.97 19.14 12.36
CA TRP A 151 -11.11 17.98 13.25
C TRP A 151 -10.75 18.33 14.70
N GLN A 152 -9.67 19.07 14.90
CA GLN A 152 -9.28 19.54 16.23
C GLN A 152 -10.28 20.54 16.81
N GLU A 153 -10.79 21.45 15.98
CA GLU A 153 -11.81 22.42 16.35
C GLU A 153 -13.15 21.74 16.65
N ALA A 154 -13.57 20.74 15.87
CA ALA A 154 -14.78 19.95 16.13
C ALA A 154 -14.68 19.14 17.43
N GLY A 155 -13.49 18.68 17.82
CA GLY A 155 -13.26 18.00 19.09
C GLY A 155 -13.19 18.93 20.31
N ARG A 156 -12.88 20.21 20.11
CA ARG A 156 -12.85 21.25 21.18
C ARG A 156 -14.11 22.11 21.24
N GLY A 157 -14.86 22.16 20.15
CA GLY A 157 -16.08 22.95 20.01
C GLY A 157 -17.26 22.33 20.76
N HIS A 158 -18.27 23.16 21.04
CA HIS A 158 -19.51 22.66 21.62
C HIS A 158 -20.24 21.76 20.60
N ILE A 159 -20.84 20.67 21.08
CA ILE A 159 -21.57 19.73 20.22
C ILE A 159 -22.76 20.48 19.58
N PRO A 160 -22.88 20.54 18.25
CA PRO A 160 -24.01 21.20 17.60
C PRO A 160 -25.31 20.45 17.94
N ARG A 161 -26.40 21.18 18.20
CA ARG A 161 -27.71 20.57 18.47
C ARG A 161 -28.23 19.91 17.20
N THR A 162 -28.14 18.59 17.13
CA THR A 162 -28.77 17.79 16.08
C THR A 162 -30.23 17.54 16.47
N PHE A 163 -31.16 17.69 15.52
CA PHE A 163 -32.56 17.34 15.71
C PHE A 163 -32.82 15.93 15.18
N ALA A 164 -33.65 15.14 15.86
CA ALA A 164 -33.98 13.77 15.44
C ALA A 164 -34.79 13.72 14.14
N TYR A 165 -35.41 14.83 13.75
CA TYR A 165 -36.12 14.99 12.49
C TYR A 165 -35.58 16.22 11.76
N ASP A 166 -35.62 16.18 10.42
CA ASP A 166 -35.20 17.28 9.56
C ASP A 166 -36.14 18.49 9.76
N PRO A 167 -35.68 19.59 10.39
CA PRO A 167 -36.52 20.74 10.71
C PRO A 167 -36.98 21.52 9.48
N THR A 168 -36.38 21.26 8.31
CA THR A 168 -36.77 21.89 7.04
C THR A 168 -37.95 21.19 6.36
N LYS A 169 -38.25 19.94 6.75
CA LYS A 169 -39.39 19.18 6.26
C LYS A 169 -40.45 19.14 7.35
N SER A 170 -41.56 19.83 7.14
CA SER A 170 -42.72 19.68 8.02
C SER A 170 -43.08 18.19 8.11
N PRO A 171 -43.34 17.64 9.31
CA PRO A 171 -43.80 16.27 9.42
C PRO A 171 -45.05 16.14 8.56
N VAL A 172 -45.03 15.21 7.61
CA VAL A 172 -46.21 14.88 6.80
C VAL A 172 -47.29 14.47 7.80
N ARG A 173 -48.25 15.37 8.03
CA ARG A 173 -49.45 15.09 8.83
C ARG A 173 -50.19 13.97 8.12
N ALA A 174 -50.01 12.75 8.60
CA ALA A 174 -50.78 11.59 8.16
C ALA A 174 -52.27 11.93 8.34
N LYS A 175 -52.96 12.15 7.23
CA LYS A 175 -54.37 12.50 7.19
C LYS A 175 -55.15 11.20 7.04
N GLY A 176 -55.84 10.80 8.12
CA GLY A 176 -57.07 10.01 8.04
C GLY A 176 -56.98 8.54 8.43
N THR A 177 -57.46 8.24 9.64
CA THR A 177 -58.50 7.21 9.86
C THR A 177 -59.33 7.66 11.07
N ILE A 178 -60.40 8.41 10.78
CA ILE A 178 -61.58 8.40 11.63
C ILE A 178 -62.32 7.13 11.23
N VAL A 179 -62.45 6.17 12.15
CA VAL A 179 -63.33 5.02 11.97
C VAL A 179 -64.64 5.38 12.68
N ASP A 180 -65.58 5.97 11.94
CA ASP A 180 -67.00 5.94 12.31
C ASP A 180 -67.49 4.51 12.06
N GLY A 181 -67.81 3.80 13.13
CA GLY A 181 -68.46 2.49 13.09
C GLY A 181 -69.93 2.66 13.41
N ASP A 182 -70.74 2.91 12.39
CA ASP A 182 -72.19 2.99 12.53
C ASP A 182 -72.83 1.61 12.31
N SER A 183 -73.79 1.30 13.18
CA SER A 183 -74.88 0.32 13.03
C SER A 183 -74.61 -1.19 13.09
N ALA A 184 -74.89 -1.80 14.25
CA ALA A 184 -75.61 -3.09 14.33
C ALA A 184 -76.08 -3.42 15.77
N VAL A 185 -77.41 -3.47 15.95
CA VAL A 185 -78.12 -4.41 16.85
C VAL A 185 -78.03 -4.15 18.37
N SER A 186 -79.10 -3.59 18.94
CA SER A 186 -79.94 -4.31 19.93
C SER A 186 -81.12 -3.45 20.36
N ALA A 187 -82.26 -3.64 19.67
CA ALA A 187 -83.56 -3.37 20.27
C ALA A 187 -83.81 -4.40 21.38
N ASN A 188 -84.64 -4.05 22.36
CA ASN A 188 -85.06 -4.85 23.52
C ASN A 188 -84.07 -4.96 24.69
N THR A 189 -84.15 -3.98 25.60
CA THR A 189 -84.28 -4.32 27.03
C THR A 189 -85.27 -3.34 27.65
N ALA A 190 -86.52 -3.77 27.65
CA ALA A 190 -87.56 -3.20 28.46
C ALA A 190 -87.18 -3.27 29.96
N ASN A 191 -87.53 -2.20 30.67
CA ASN A 191 -88.14 -2.28 32.00
C ASN A 191 -87.27 -2.81 33.16
N ARG A 192 -86.62 -1.91 33.91
CA ARG A 192 -86.56 -2.04 35.38
C ARG A 192 -86.12 -0.75 36.07
N ARG A 193 -86.98 -0.27 36.99
CA ARG A 193 -86.74 0.62 38.15
C ARG A 193 -86.63 2.10 37.79
N THR A 194 -87.68 2.92 37.78
CA THR A 194 -88.52 3.39 38.90
C THR A 194 -87.81 3.54 40.25
N ALA A 195 -87.69 4.81 40.65
CA ALA A 195 -87.89 5.35 42.00
C ALA A 195 -86.93 4.93 43.14
N SER A 196 -86.22 5.93 43.68
CA SER A 196 -85.94 6.21 45.11
C SER A 196 -84.67 7.09 45.17
N GLY A 197 -84.56 8.27 45.78
CA GLY A 197 -85.38 9.19 46.60
C GLY A 197 -84.48 10.43 46.83
N LYS A 198 -85.00 11.68 46.80
CA LYS A 198 -85.24 12.54 48.00
C LYS A 198 -84.25 12.30 49.15
N ASN A 199 -83.52 13.27 49.71
CA ASN A 199 -83.71 14.72 49.90
C ASN A 199 -82.35 15.43 49.91
#